data_AF-A0A7W5FGS6-F1
#
_entry.id   AF-A0A7W5FGS6-F1
#
_cell.length_a   1.000
_cell.length_b   1.000
_cell.length_c   1.000
_cell.angle_alpha   90.00
_cell.angle_beta   90.00
_cell.angle_gamma   90.00
#
_symmetry.space_group_name_H-M   'P 1'
#
loop_
_entity.id
_entity.type
_entity.pdbx_description
1 polymer ?
#
loop_
_entity_poly.entity_id
_entity_poly.type
_entity_poly.pdbx_seq_one_letter_code
_entity_poly.pdbx_strand_id
1 'polypeptide(L)'
;MDELRHLIRADPRGAVLTLQHGSDLDPAVTLILLAEAYQRLGEHREALTVAEQAVAAVSRADIHRLVAARAVLAGIACRIGGRAAVTPCDDYALLAARHGEPARVLLAGAVYAVATYNGSDGAQGRLGLYRLHQLAQHRDHCRHPVPATILTAYTAMNYICRHRRHPDKIPTPEAVLPGGLLDTDLTRVTPAALALLVRGTAVTHRCSTRRRR
;
A
#
# COMPACT_ATOMS: atom_id res chain seq x y z
N MET A 1 -2.70 -23.01 -1.68
CA MET A 1 -2.58 -21.55 -1.45
C MET A 1 -1.13 -21.09 -1.40
N ASP A 2 -0.24 -21.72 -0.62
CA ASP A 2 1.15 -21.23 -0.49
C ASP A 2 1.98 -21.39 -1.77
N GLU A 3 1.76 -22.45 -2.56
CA GLU A 3 2.38 -22.60 -3.88
C GLU A 3 2.03 -21.44 -4.82
N LEU A 4 0.77 -21.02 -4.84
CA LEU A 4 0.33 -19.88 -5.66
C LEU A 4 0.92 -18.57 -5.16
N ARG A 5 1.03 -18.38 -3.84
CA ARG A 5 1.73 -17.21 -3.27
C ARG A 5 3.20 -17.18 -3.69
N HIS A 6 3.86 -18.33 -3.69
CA HIS A 6 5.23 -18.46 -4.16
C HIS A 6 5.33 -18.15 -5.66
N LEU A 7 4.42 -18.70 -6.48
CA LEU A 7 4.35 -18.44 -7.91
C LEU A 7 4.17 -16.94 -8.21
N ILE A 8 3.24 -16.25 -7.55
CA ILE A 8 3.03 -14.81 -7.77
C ILE A 8 4.28 -13.98 -7.45
N ARG A 9 5.10 -14.41 -6.47
CA ARG A 9 6.34 -13.73 -6.10
C ARG A 9 7.49 -14.04 -7.06
N ALA A 10 7.57 -15.27 -7.57
CA ALA A 10 8.67 -15.74 -8.40
C ALA A 10 8.43 -15.49 -9.91
N ASP A 11 7.21 -15.75 -10.39
CA ASP A 11 6.76 -15.57 -11.77
C ASP A 11 5.31 -15.02 -11.80
N PRO A 12 5.14 -13.70 -11.63
CA PRO A 12 3.82 -13.09 -11.66
C PRO A 12 3.11 -13.23 -13.02
N ARG A 13 3.83 -13.41 -14.14
CA ARG A 13 3.18 -13.66 -15.45
C ARG A 13 2.58 -15.06 -15.50
N GLY A 14 3.35 -16.08 -15.09
CA GLY A 14 2.84 -17.44 -14.96
C GLY A 14 1.64 -17.51 -14.03
N ALA A 15 1.70 -16.80 -12.89
CA ALA A 15 0.58 -16.73 -11.96
C ALA A 15 -0.71 -16.13 -12.58
N VAL A 16 -0.59 -15.04 -13.36
CA VAL A 16 -1.74 -14.45 -14.08
C VAL A 16 -2.38 -15.49 -15.00
N LEU A 17 -1.57 -16.21 -15.79
CA LEU A 17 -2.06 -17.24 -16.70
C LEU A 17 -2.79 -18.36 -15.93
N THR A 18 -2.21 -18.85 -14.84
CA THR A 18 -2.84 -19.88 -13.99
C THR A 18 -4.17 -19.40 -13.39
N LEU A 19 -4.20 -18.18 -12.85
CA LEU A 19 -5.40 -17.60 -12.22
C LEU A 19 -6.52 -17.34 -13.22
N GLN A 20 -6.19 -16.99 -14.48
CA GLN A 20 -7.19 -16.73 -15.52
C GLN A 20 -7.76 -18.00 -16.15
N HIS A 21 -6.99 -19.08 -16.23
CA HIS A 21 -7.34 -20.26 -17.04
C HIS A 21 -7.78 -21.48 -16.24
N GLY A 22 -7.84 -21.42 -14.91
CA GLY A 22 -8.43 -22.51 -14.13
C GLY A 22 -7.81 -22.69 -12.76
N SER A 23 -8.02 -21.73 -11.86
CA SER A 23 -7.83 -21.98 -10.42
C SER A 23 -9.17 -22.42 -9.81
N ASP A 24 -9.18 -23.51 -9.05
CA ASP A 24 -10.34 -23.94 -8.22
C ASP A 24 -10.54 -23.07 -6.96
N LEU A 25 -10.09 -21.81 -7.02
CA LEU A 25 -10.16 -20.87 -5.92
C LEU A 25 -11.50 -20.13 -5.93
N ASP A 26 -11.90 -19.69 -4.73
CA ASP A 26 -12.97 -18.73 -4.55
C ASP A 26 -12.78 -17.51 -5.48
N PRO A 27 -13.79 -17.06 -6.24
CA PRO A 27 -13.64 -15.99 -7.22
C PRO A 27 -13.08 -14.68 -6.63
N ALA A 28 -13.45 -14.34 -5.40
CA ALA A 28 -12.93 -13.13 -4.76
C ALA A 28 -11.46 -13.29 -4.39
N VAL A 29 -11.04 -14.47 -3.92
CA VAL A 29 -9.62 -14.80 -3.70
C VAL A 29 -8.82 -14.72 -5.00
N THR A 30 -9.34 -15.29 -6.09
CA THR A 30 -8.73 -15.23 -7.43
C THR A 30 -8.51 -13.78 -7.87
N LEU A 31 -9.52 -12.92 -7.73
CA LEU A 31 -9.43 -11.52 -8.10
C LEU A 31 -8.40 -10.76 -7.24
N ILE A 32 -8.35 -10.99 -5.92
CA ILE A 32 -7.35 -10.34 -5.07
C ILE A 32 -5.93 -10.72 -5.51
N LEU A 33 -5.67 -12.01 -5.71
CA LEU A 33 -4.36 -12.51 -6.11
C LEU A 33 -3.97 -12.05 -7.51
N LEU A 34 -4.93 -11.97 -8.43
CA LEU A 34 -4.72 -11.48 -9.79
C LEU A 34 -4.35 -9.98 -9.77
N ALA A 35 -5.01 -9.17 -8.95
CA ALA A 35 -4.63 -7.78 -8.74
C ALA A 35 -3.20 -7.64 -8.17
N GLU A 36 -2.83 -8.46 -7.19
CA GLU A 36 -1.49 -8.48 -6.63
C GLU A 36 -0.41 -8.96 -7.61
N ALA A 37 -0.77 -9.83 -8.56
CA ALA A 37 0.11 -10.28 -9.64
C ALA A 37 0.30 -9.18 -10.70
N TYR A 38 -0.78 -8.55 -11.17
CA TYR A 38 -0.68 -7.40 -12.08
C TYR A 38 0.09 -6.23 -11.45
N GLN A 39 -0.09 -5.99 -10.15
CA GLN A 39 0.68 -4.98 -9.42
C GLN A 39 2.18 -5.26 -9.37
N ARG A 40 2.61 -6.52 -9.51
CA ARG A 40 4.02 -6.94 -9.59
C ARG A 40 4.59 -6.95 -11.01
N LEU A 41 3.74 -6.83 -12.01
CA LEU A 41 4.11 -6.72 -13.42
C LEU A 41 4.22 -5.26 -13.91
N GLY A 42 3.79 -4.29 -13.10
CA GLY A 42 3.74 -2.88 -13.44
C GLY A 42 2.47 -2.49 -14.18
N GLU A 43 1.56 -3.45 -14.39
CA GLU A 43 0.30 -3.29 -15.11
C GLU A 43 -0.74 -2.63 -14.20
N HIS A 44 -0.48 -1.37 -13.81
CA HIS A 44 -1.22 -0.70 -12.75
C HIS A 44 -2.70 -0.45 -13.10
N ARG A 45 -3.05 -0.30 -14.38
CA ARG A 45 -4.44 -0.07 -14.80
C ARG A 45 -5.28 -1.35 -14.68
N GLU A 46 -4.71 -2.46 -15.14
CA GLU A 46 -5.24 -3.80 -15.03
C GLU A 46 -5.37 -4.19 -13.56
N ALA A 47 -4.31 -3.96 -12.77
CA ALA A 47 -4.31 -4.19 -11.33
C ALA A 47 -5.43 -3.40 -10.63
N LEU A 48 -5.62 -2.12 -10.97
CA LEU A 48 -6.67 -1.29 -10.38
C LEU A 48 -8.06 -1.86 -10.69
N THR A 49 -8.31 -2.17 -11.97
CA THR A 49 -9.61 -2.70 -12.42
C THR A 49 -9.95 -4.00 -11.70
N VAL A 50 -8.98 -4.93 -11.61
CA VAL A 50 -9.16 -6.22 -10.94
C VAL A 50 -9.30 -6.04 -9.43
N ALA A 51 -8.59 -5.09 -8.81
CA ALA A 51 -8.73 -4.81 -7.38
C ALA A 51 -10.11 -4.24 -7.02
N GLU A 52 -10.69 -3.40 -7.88
CA GLU A 52 -12.06 -2.89 -7.71
C GLU A 52 -13.09 -4.03 -7.81
N GLN A 53 -12.92 -4.92 -8.78
CA GLN A 53 -13.74 -6.14 -8.91
C GLN A 53 -13.60 -7.05 -7.68
N ALA A 54 -12.38 -7.22 -7.16
CA ALA A 54 -12.13 -8.00 -5.95
C ALA A 54 -12.90 -7.44 -4.75
N VAL A 55 -12.83 -6.13 -4.52
CA VAL A 55 -13.56 -5.46 -3.44
C VAL A 55 -15.08 -5.63 -3.59
N ALA A 56 -15.59 -5.57 -4.82
CA ALA A 56 -17.01 -5.77 -5.10
C ALA A 56 -17.47 -7.22 -4.91
N ALA A 57 -16.60 -8.20 -5.18
CA ALA A 57 -16.89 -9.62 -5.07
C ALA A 57 -16.84 -10.15 -3.63
N VAL A 58 -16.05 -9.53 -2.74
CA VAL A 58 -15.97 -9.96 -1.34
C VAL A 58 -17.26 -9.59 -0.57
N SER A 59 -17.86 -10.59 0.08
CA SER A 59 -18.98 -10.38 1.00
C SER A 59 -18.62 -9.42 2.14
N ARG A 60 -19.51 -8.48 2.46
CA ARG A 60 -19.35 -7.57 3.61
C ARG A 60 -19.28 -8.29 4.95
N ALA A 61 -19.78 -9.52 5.04
CA ALA A 61 -19.68 -10.35 6.24
C ALA A 61 -18.27 -10.94 6.42
N ASP A 62 -17.49 -11.09 5.35
CA ASP A 62 -16.09 -11.55 5.41
C ASP A 62 -15.15 -10.34 5.54
N ILE A 63 -15.09 -9.80 6.76
CA ILE A 63 -14.29 -8.62 7.06
C ILE A 63 -12.80 -8.85 6.78
N HIS A 64 -12.28 -10.06 6.99
CA HIS A 64 -10.87 -10.37 6.81
C HIS A 64 -10.47 -10.27 5.33
N ARG A 65 -11.24 -10.89 4.43
CA ARG A 65 -10.98 -10.79 2.98
C ARG A 65 -11.23 -9.38 2.47
N LEU A 66 -12.24 -8.68 2.99
CA LEU A 66 -12.56 -7.33 2.53
C LEU A 66 -11.43 -6.36 2.89
N VAL A 67 -10.87 -6.50 4.10
CA VAL A 67 -9.70 -5.77 4.55
C VAL A 67 -8.48 -6.05 3.65
N ALA A 68 -8.24 -7.31 3.27
CA ALA A 68 -7.15 -7.65 2.37
C ALA A 68 -7.33 -7.05 0.96
N ALA A 69 -8.54 -7.17 0.39
CA ALA A 69 -8.87 -6.58 -0.91
C ALA A 69 -8.69 -5.05 -0.91
N ARG A 70 -9.12 -4.38 0.17
CA ARG A 70 -8.96 -2.94 0.34
C ARG A 70 -7.50 -2.53 0.52
N ALA A 71 -6.69 -3.32 1.20
CA ALA A 71 -5.25 -3.08 1.30
C ALA A 71 -4.59 -3.11 -0.10
N VAL A 72 -4.90 -4.12 -0.92
CA VAL A 72 -4.39 -4.25 -2.29
C VAL A 72 -4.81 -3.05 -3.14
N LEU A 73 -6.11 -2.71 -3.13
CA LEU A 73 -6.63 -1.55 -3.85
C LEU A 73 -5.95 -0.23 -3.43
N ALA A 74 -5.81 0.00 -2.13
CA ALA A 74 -5.15 1.20 -1.59
C ALA A 74 -3.67 1.28 -2.01
N GLY A 75 -2.96 0.14 -1.99
CA GLY A 75 -1.57 0.06 -2.44
C GLY A 75 -1.41 0.37 -3.93
N ILE A 76 -2.29 -0.16 -4.78
CA ILE A 76 -2.31 0.11 -6.23
C ILE A 76 -2.67 1.59 -6.49
N ALA A 77 -3.71 2.10 -5.83
CA ALA A 77 -4.12 3.50 -5.99
C ALA A 77 -3.00 4.47 -5.57
N CYS A 78 -2.29 4.18 -4.47
CA CYS A 78 -1.12 4.94 -4.05
C CYS A 78 0.00 4.97 -5.10
N ARG A 79 0.23 3.85 -5.79
CA ARG A 79 1.25 3.73 -6.86
C ARG A 79 0.89 4.55 -8.09
N ILE A 80 -0.36 4.47 -8.52
CA ILE A 80 -0.86 5.30 -9.62
C ILE A 80 -0.77 6.79 -9.23
N GLY A 81 -1.06 7.09 -7.97
CA GLY A 81 -0.98 8.42 -7.40
C GLY A 81 -2.14 9.31 -7.80
N GLY A 82 -1.95 10.62 -7.62
CA GLY A 82 -3.00 11.61 -7.82
C GLY A 82 -4.01 11.68 -6.68
N ARG A 83 -4.97 12.60 -6.79
CA ARG A 83 -5.97 12.86 -5.74
C ARG A 83 -6.95 11.71 -5.52
N ALA A 84 -7.22 10.94 -6.56
CA ALA A 84 -8.13 9.79 -6.50
C ALA A 84 -7.60 8.67 -5.57
N ALA A 85 -6.29 8.62 -5.31
CA ALA A 85 -5.70 7.64 -4.41
C ALA A 85 -6.14 7.79 -2.95
N VAL A 86 -6.63 8.97 -2.54
CA VAL A 86 -7.02 9.25 -1.16
C VAL A 86 -8.22 8.41 -0.74
N THR A 87 -9.26 8.30 -1.57
CA THR A 87 -10.51 7.61 -1.21
C THR A 87 -10.31 6.12 -0.91
N PRO A 88 -9.63 5.32 -1.76
CA PRO A 88 -9.38 3.91 -1.44
C PRO A 88 -8.54 3.70 -0.17
N CYS A 89 -7.63 4.63 0.13
CA CYS A 89 -6.80 4.57 1.33
C CYS A 89 -7.58 4.92 2.60
N ASP A 90 -8.50 5.88 2.51
CA ASP A 90 -9.40 6.25 3.61
C ASP A 90 -10.34 5.10 3.94
N ASP A 91 -10.96 4.50 2.92
CA ASP A 91 -11.81 3.31 3.06
C ASP A 91 -11.04 2.15 3.73
N TYR A 92 -9.79 1.92 3.32
CA TYR A 92 -8.94 0.90 3.95
C TYR A 92 -8.67 1.22 5.43
N ALA A 93 -8.34 2.48 5.76
CA ALA A 93 -8.11 2.89 7.14
C ALA A 93 -9.34 2.72 8.03
N LEU A 94 -10.51 3.12 7.54
CA LEU A 94 -11.79 2.93 8.24
C LEU A 94 -12.08 1.45 8.49
N LEU A 95 -11.85 0.60 7.48
CA LEU A 95 -12.12 -0.82 7.58
C LEU A 95 -11.13 -1.53 8.51
N ALA A 96 -9.84 -1.19 8.44
CA ALA A 96 -8.83 -1.70 9.36
C ALA A 96 -9.15 -1.34 10.82
N ALA A 97 -9.66 -0.12 11.06
CA ALA A 97 -10.09 0.30 12.41
C ALA A 97 -11.26 -0.53 12.94
N ARG A 98 -12.23 -0.87 12.06
CA ARG A 98 -13.35 -1.75 12.43
C ARG A 98 -12.92 -3.20 12.68
N HIS A 99 -11.91 -3.66 11.93
CA HIS A 99 -11.35 -5.01 12.08
C HIS A 99 -10.62 -5.20 13.41
N GLY A 100 -10.04 -4.14 13.97
CA GLY A 100 -9.49 -4.13 15.32
C GLY A 100 -8.01 -4.53 15.43
N GLU A 101 -7.30 -4.74 14.31
CA GLU A 101 -5.85 -5.03 14.30
C GLU A 101 -5.00 -3.74 14.35
N PRO A 102 -4.33 -3.41 15.47
CA PRO A 102 -3.64 -2.12 15.61
C PRO A 102 -2.52 -1.89 14.59
N ALA A 103 -1.76 -2.94 14.27
CA ALA A 103 -0.71 -2.90 13.25
C ALA A 103 -1.27 -2.53 11.86
N ARG A 104 -2.45 -3.06 11.54
CA ARG A 104 -3.13 -2.79 10.28
C ARG A 104 -3.70 -1.39 10.22
N VAL A 105 -4.25 -0.88 11.32
CA VAL A 105 -4.68 0.52 11.44
C VAL A 105 -3.52 1.48 11.20
N LEU A 106 -2.37 1.22 11.82
CA LEU A 106 -1.17 2.03 11.63
C LEU A 106 -0.69 2.00 10.16
N LEU A 107 -0.67 0.81 9.56
CA LEU A 107 -0.29 0.65 8.16
C LEU A 107 -1.25 1.39 7.23
N ALA A 108 -2.57 1.24 7.42
CA ALA A 108 -3.58 1.89 6.59
C ALA A 108 -3.51 3.43 6.70
N GLY A 109 -3.35 3.95 7.92
CA GLY A 109 -3.12 5.39 8.13
C GLY A 109 -1.85 5.88 7.46
N ALA A 110 -0.79 5.07 7.43
CA ALA A 110 0.45 5.43 6.78
C ALA A 110 0.31 5.48 5.25
N VAL A 111 -0.44 4.53 4.67
CA VAL A 111 -0.78 4.51 3.24
C VAL A 111 -1.62 5.72 2.85
N TYR A 112 -2.62 6.09 3.65
CA TYR A 112 -3.39 7.32 3.47
C TYR A 112 -2.51 8.58 3.50
N ALA A 113 -1.55 8.64 4.44
CA ALA A 113 -0.62 9.75 4.52
C ALA A 113 0.31 9.83 3.28
N VAL A 114 0.74 8.68 2.74
CA VAL A 114 1.46 8.60 1.45
C VAL A 114 0.60 9.07 0.28
N ALA A 115 -0.66 8.64 0.20
CA ALA A 115 -1.58 9.08 -0.84
C ALA A 115 -1.80 10.62 -0.79
N THR A 116 -1.98 11.17 0.41
CA THR A 116 -2.12 12.62 0.62
C THR A 116 -0.85 13.36 0.20
N TYR A 117 0.32 12.84 0.57
CA TYR A 117 1.62 13.40 0.17
C TYR A 117 1.78 13.43 -1.35
N ASN A 118 1.42 12.34 -2.03
CA ASN A 118 1.56 12.19 -3.48
C ASN A 118 0.51 12.99 -4.28
N GLY A 119 -0.72 13.07 -3.76
CA GLY A 119 -1.89 13.51 -4.53
C GLY A 119 -2.35 14.95 -4.28
N SER A 120 -2.24 15.45 -3.05
CA SER A 120 -2.92 16.69 -2.65
C SER A 120 -2.04 17.67 -1.86
N ASP A 121 -1.41 17.21 -0.79
CA ASP A 121 -0.70 18.06 0.18
C ASP A 121 0.51 17.33 0.79
N GLY A 122 1.69 17.64 0.27
CA GLY A 122 2.96 17.10 0.75
C GLY A 122 3.29 17.46 2.20
N ALA A 123 2.79 18.58 2.73
CA ALA A 123 3.02 18.95 4.13
C ALA A 123 2.12 18.13 5.06
N GLN A 124 0.83 18.00 4.72
CA GLN A 124 -0.13 17.22 5.48
C GLN A 124 0.23 15.74 5.51
N GLY A 125 0.62 15.15 4.37
CA GLY A 125 1.05 13.74 4.32
C GLY A 125 2.26 13.46 5.22
N ARG A 126 3.27 14.35 5.22
CA ARG A 126 4.43 14.22 6.14
C ARG A 126 4.03 14.35 7.61
N LEU A 127 3.17 15.31 7.94
CA LEU A 127 2.68 15.50 9.31
C LEU A 127 1.88 14.27 9.79
N GLY A 128 1.07 13.67 8.90
CA GLY A 128 0.34 12.43 9.16
C GLY A 128 1.27 11.27 9.54
N LEU A 129 2.31 11.01 8.73
CA LEU A 129 3.29 9.95 9.04
C LEU A 129 4.05 10.23 10.34
N TYR A 130 4.43 11.47 10.60
CA TYR A 130 5.11 11.84 11.85
C TYR A 130 4.23 11.53 13.07
N ARG A 131 2.95 11.93 13.05
CA ARG A 131 2.01 11.65 14.14
C ARG A 131 1.76 10.16 14.33
N LEU A 132 1.63 9.40 13.24
CA LEU A 132 1.48 7.95 13.31
C LEU A 132 2.72 7.27 13.90
N HIS A 133 3.92 7.74 13.55
CA HIS A 133 5.16 7.22 14.14
C HIS A 133 5.21 7.49 15.65
N GLN A 134 4.90 8.70 16.10
CA GLN A 134 4.82 9.03 17.52
C GLN A 134 3.80 8.15 18.26
N LEU A 135 2.59 7.99 17.70
CA LEU A 135 1.57 7.14 18.26
C LEU A 135 2.04 5.68 18.39
N ALA A 136 2.73 5.18 17.36
CA ALA A 136 3.25 3.82 17.33
C ALA A 136 4.36 3.59 18.38
N GLN A 137 5.19 4.59 18.65
CA GLN A 137 6.21 4.54 19.71
C GLN A 137 5.60 4.44 21.11
N HIS A 138 4.47 5.12 21.35
CA HIS A 138 3.83 5.14 22.67
C HIS A 138 3.04 3.87 23.02
N ARG A 139 2.65 3.05 22.04
CA ARG A 139 1.75 1.90 22.25
C ARG A 139 2.44 0.56 22.52
N ASP A 140 3.71 0.58 22.92
CA ASP A 140 4.52 -0.63 23.15
C ASP A 140 4.55 -1.58 21.92
N HIS A 141 4.31 -1.02 20.73
CA HIS A 141 4.37 -1.73 19.44
C HIS A 141 5.81 -1.84 18.92
N CYS A 142 6.80 -1.62 19.78
CA CYS A 142 8.22 -1.56 19.45
C CYS A 142 8.76 -2.86 18.82
N ARG A 143 8.05 -3.98 18.98
CA ARG A 143 8.41 -5.27 18.37
C ARG A 143 7.78 -5.50 16.99
N HIS A 144 6.76 -4.73 16.62
CA HIS A 144 6.15 -4.85 15.29
C HIS A 144 7.00 -4.09 14.26
N PRO A 145 7.15 -4.53 13.00
CA PRO A 145 7.96 -3.82 12.00
C PRO A 145 7.30 -2.54 11.44
N VAL A 146 5.98 -2.44 11.49
CA VAL A 146 5.21 -1.29 10.93
C VAL A 146 5.70 0.10 11.39
N PRO A 147 6.00 0.37 12.68
CA PRO A 147 6.54 1.66 13.11
C PRO A 147 7.86 2.02 12.42
N ALA A 148 8.73 1.03 12.15
CA ALA A 148 9.97 1.23 11.41
C ALA A 148 9.68 1.57 9.94
N THR A 149 8.73 0.87 9.32
CA THR A 149 8.27 1.16 7.95
C THR A 149 7.70 2.57 7.81
N ILE A 150 6.93 3.04 8.79
CA ILE A 150 6.41 4.42 8.85
C ILE A 150 7.56 5.43 8.91
N LEU A 151 8.55 5.18 9.78
CA LEU A 151 9.72 6.06 9.91
C LEU A 151 10.54 6.12 8.62
N THR A 152 10.76 4.99 7.94
CA THR A 152 11.47 4.95 6.66
C THR A 152 10.72 5.76 5.60
N ALA A 153 9.40 5.64 5.50
CA ALA A 153 8.60 6.43 4.58
C ALA A 153 8.65 7.93 4.89
N TYR A 154 8.51 8.31 6.17
CA TYR A 154 8.65 9.70 6.62
C TYR A 154 10.02 10.29 6.25
N THR A 155 11.09 9.51 6.45
CA THR A 155 12.46 9.92 6.11
C THR A 155 12.62 10.09 4.60
N ALA A 156 12.06 9.18 3.80
CA ALA A 156 12.05 9.28 2.34
C ALA A 156 11.35 10.56 1.84
N MET A 157 10.16 10.89 2.39
CA MET A 157 9.45 12.12 2.05
C MET A 157 10.25 13.38 2.40
N ASN A 158 10.87 13.41 3.58
CA ASN A 158 11.71 14.55 3.97
C ASN A 158 12.94 14.71 3.09
N TYR A 159 13.58 13.59 2.71
CA TYR A 159 14.71 13.60 1.81
C TYR A 159 14.32 14.20 0.45
N ILE A 160 13.25 13.71 -0.17
CA ILE A 160 12.74 14.19 -1.46
C ILE A 160 12.43 15.69 -1.37
N CYS A 161 11.72 16.12 -0.33
CA CYS A 161 11.37 17.53 -0.17
C CYS A 161 12.56 18.46 0.07
N ARG A 162 13.58 18.02 0.81
CA ARG A 162 14.79 18.83 1.07
C ARG A 162 15.66 18.98 -0.17
N HIS A 163 15.88 17.89 -0.91
CA HIS A 163 16.83 17.87 -2.01
C HIS A 163 16.20 18.22 -3.35
N ARG A 164 14.85 18.26 -3.44
CA ARG A 164 14.09 18.43 -4.69
C ARG A 164 14.52 17.46 -5.79
N ARG A 165 15.17 16.36 -5.40
CA ARG A 165 15.60 15.29 -6.27
C ARG A 165 14.73 14.10 -5.93
N HIS A 166 14.03 13.60 -6.93
CA HIS A 166 13.66 12.20 -6.88
C HIS A 166 14.99 11.43 -6.90
N PRO A 167 15.23 10.47 -5.98
CA PRO A 167 16.24 9.47 -6.27
C PRO A 167 15.90 8.93 -7.66
N ASP A 168 16.91 8.83 -8.54
CA ASP A 168 16.73 8.26 -9.89
C ASP A 168 15.84 7.02 -9.78
N LYS A 169 15.00 6.77 -10.79
CA LYS A 169 14.09 5.60 -10.83
C LYS A 169 14.93 4.33 -10.66
N ILE A 170 15.23 3.95 -9.41
CA ILE A 170 15.85 2.68 -9.11
C ILE A 170 14.76 1.69 -9.52
N PRO A 171 15.02 0.83 -10.53
CA PRO A 171 14.12 -0.25 -10.85
C PRO A 171 14.09 -1.13 -9.60
N THR A 172 13.12 -0.86 -8.74
CA THR A 172 12.93 -1.60 -7.52
C THR A 172 11.96 -2.70 -7.89
N PRO A 173 12.30 -3.98 -7.62
CA PRO A 173 11.32 -5.05 -7.76
C PRO A 173 10.06 -4.59 -7.06
N GLU A 174 8.96 -4.67 -7.80
CA GLU A 174 7.77 -3.89 -7.55
C GLU A 174 7.22 -4.11 -6.15
N ALA A 175 7.51 -3.15 -5.26
CA ALA A 175 7.12 -3.23 -3.86
C ALA A 175 5.60 -3.25 -3.72
N VAL A 176 5.08 -4.37 -3.25
CA VAL A 176 3.66 -4.51 -2.95
C VAL A 176 3.42 -4.13 -1.51
N LEU A 177 2.34 -3.37 -1.29
CA LEU A 177 1.91 -3.00 0.04
C LEU A 177 1.53 -4.29 0.80
N PRO A 178 2.10 -4.54 1.99
CA PRO A 178 1.69 -5.68 2.80
C PRO A 178 0.25 -5.51 3.31
N GLY A 179 -0.38 -6.62 3.68
CA GLY A 179 -1.77 -6.66 4.15
C GLY A 179 -2.77 -7.21 3.14
N GLY A 180 -2.34 -7.47 1.90
CA GLY A 180 -3.07 -8.29 0.91
C GLY A 180 -3.06 -9.79 1.26
N LEU A 181 -3.51 -10.65 0.32
CA LEU A 181 -3.55 -12.10 0.57
C LEU A 181 -2.19 -12.78 0.44
N LEU A 182 -1.24 -12.15 -0.26
CA LEU A 182 0.14 -12.65 -0.33
C LEU A 182 0.92 -12.40 0.96
N ASP A 183 0.63 -11.30 1.65
CA ASP A 183 1.38 -10.84 2.82
C ASP A 183 0.39 -10.46 3.94
N THR A 184 -0.41 -11.45 4.38
CA THR A 184 -1.42 -11.28 5.44
C THR A 184 -0.79 -11.01 6.80
N ASP A 185 0.39 -11.58 7.04
CA ASP A 185 1.17 -11.44 8.26
C ASP A 185 2.03 -10.18 8.22
N LEU A 186 1.59 -9.15 8.95
CA LEU A 186 2.28 -7.87 9.01
C LEU A 186 3.56 -7.92 9.86
N THR A 187 3.90 -9.05 10.51
CA THR A 187 5.17 -9.19 11.23
C THR A 187 6.37 -9.32 10.29
N ARG A 188 6.14 -9.55 8.99
CA ARG A 188 7.18 -9.68 7.96
C ARG A 188 7.31 -8.46 7.06
N VAL A 189 6.63 -7.35 7.39
CA VAL A 189 6.74 -6.11 6.62
C VAL A 189 8.18 -5.61 6.63
N THR A 190 8.73 -5.33 5.45
CA THR A 190 10.05 -4.71 5.34
C THR A 190 9.95 -3.21 5.65
N PRO A 191 10.96 -2.59 6.29
CA PRO A 191 10.98 -1.15 6.50
C PRO A 191 10.88 -0.34 5.19
N ALA A 192 11.34 -0.92 4.08
CA ALA A 192 11.34 -0.26 2.77
C ALA A 192 9.96 -0.20 2.09
N ALA A 193 8.99 -1.05 2.47
CA ALA A 193 7.75 -1.23 1.71
C ALA A 193 6.99 0.08 1.45
N LEU A 194 6.74 0.89 2.49
CA LEU A 194 6.06 2.18 2.31
C LEU A 194 6.94 3.24 1.63
N ALA A 195 8.25 3.23 1.88
CA ALA A 195 9.16 4.18 1.25
C ALA A 195 9.25 4.00 -0.27
N LEU A 196 9.01 2.79 -0.77
CA LEU A 196 8.94 2.51 -2.20
C LEU A 196 7.67 3.10 -2.84
N LEU A 197 6.54 3.13 -2.11
CA LEU A 197 5.33 3.84 -2.56
C LEU A 197 5.53 5.36 -2.64
N VAL A 198 6.35 5.93 -1.76
CA VAL A 198 6.71 7.37 -1.81
C VAL A 198 7.57 7.70 -3.04
N ARG A 199 8.41 6.75 -3.50
CA ARG A 199 9.34 6.95 -4.62
C ARG A 199 8.72 6.68 -5.99
N GLY A 200 7.74 5.80 -6.07
CA GLY A 200 7.12 5.34 -7.33
C GLY A 200 6.25 6.39 -8.03
N THR A 201 5.79 7.41 -7.31
CA THR A 201 4.93 8.47 -7.88
C THR A 201 5.75 9.70 -8.29
N ALA A 202 5.46 10.23 -9.48
CA ALA A 202 5.92 11.57 -9.86
C ALA A 202 5.25 12.60 -8.94
N VAL A 203 5.96 13.12 -7.95
CA VAL A 203 5.42 14.15 -7.06
C VAL A 203 5.27 15.42 -7.87
N THR A 204 4.04 15.80 -8.19
CA THR A 204 3.73 17.00 -8.97
C THR A 204 3.69 18.27 -8.12
N HIS A 205 3.73 18.14 -6.80
CA HIS A 205 3.52 19.25 -5.88
C HIS A 205 4.83 19.83 -5.35
N ARG A 206 4.92 21.17 -5.34
CA ARG A 206 6.02 21.88 -4.67
C ARG A 206 5.91 21.61 -3.17
N CYS A 207 6.92 20.98 -2.55
CA CYS A 207 7.05 20.97 -1.09
C CYS A 207 7.18 22.43 -0.64
N SER A 208 6.05 23.05 -0.29
CA SER A 208 5.93 24.50 -0.10
C SER A 208 6.54 24.90 1.23
N THR A 209 7.85 25.07 1.27
CA THR A 209 8.48 25.93 2.27
C THR A 209 8.29 27.40 1.85
N ARG A 210 7.04 27.88 1.76
CA ARG A 210 6.85 29.34 1.77
C ARG A 210 7.11 29.78 3.21
N ARG A 211 8.39 30.06 3.51
CA ARG A 211 8.73 31.01 4.58
C ARG A 211 8.07 32.32 4.17
N ARG A 212 6.89 32.61 4.74
CA ARG A 212 6.43 33.98 4.81
C ARG A 212 7.49 34.71 5.64
N ARG A 213 8.26 35.56 4.98
CA ARG A 213 9.08 36.57 5.65
C ARG A 213 8.15 37.65 6.19
#